data_AF-A0A921FK18-F1
#
_entry.id   AF-A0A921FK18-F1
#
_cell.length_a   1.000
_cell.length_b   1.000
_cell.length_c   1.000
_cell.angle_alpha   90.00
_cell.angle_beta   90.00
_cell.angle_gamma   90.00
#
_symmetry.space_group_name_H-M   'P 1'
#
loop_
_entity.id
_entity.type
_entity.pdbx_description
1 polymer ?
#
loop_
_entity_poly.entity_id
_entity_poly.type
_entity_poly.pdbx_seq_one_letter_code
_entity_poly.pdbx_strand_id
1 'polypeptide(L)'
;HAQDPQRLEKVQAFRDRKYDLLLTTTILERGVTFKNVWVIIIAADDAIYTAASLVQIAGRVGRAHDDQTGLVLYCYHRYTKNIRQSIKQIKGMNR
;
A
#
# COMPACT_ATOMS: atom_id res chain seq x y z
N HIS A 1 3.55 -12.10 10.89
CA HIS A 1 4.77 -12.39 11.67
C HIS A 1 5.79 -11.29 11.39
N ALA A 2 6.03 -10.41 12.38
CA ALA A 2 6.88 -9.21 12.25
C ALA A 2 8.33 -9.45 12.69
N GLN A 3 8.79 -10.70 12.65
CA GLN A 3 10.10 -11.15 13.17
C GLN A 3 10.88 -11.92 12.08
N ASP A 4 10.81 -11.48 10.83
CA ASP A 4 11.73 -12.00 9.81
C ASP A 4 13.15 -11.46 10.11
N PRO A 5 14.13 -12.30 10.46
CA PRO A 5 15.49 -11.85 10.78
C PRO A 5 16.16 -11.10 9.62
N GLN A 6 15.74 -11.40 8.39
CA GLN A 6 16.27 -10.82 7.15
C GLN A 6 15.43 -9.65 6.65
N ARG A 7 14.48 -9.15 7.45
CA ARG A 7 13.62 -8.02 7.09
C ARG A 7 14.39 -6.83 6.56
N LEU A 8 15.40 -6.38 7.31
CA LEU A 8 16.18 -5.18 6.96
C LEU A 8 16.89 -5.36 5.62
N GLU A 9 17.45 -6.55 5.39
CA GLU A 9 18.13 -6.90 4.14
C GLU A 9 17.15 -6.93 2.97
N LYS A 10 15.97 -7.55 3.11
CA LYS A 10 14.93 -7.59 2.07
C LYS A 10 14.39 -6.20 1.73
N VAL A 11 14.16 -5.37 2.75
CA VAL A 11 13.74 -3.98 2.57
C VAL A 11 14.81 -3.18 1.84
N GLN A 12 16.09 -3.36 2.21
CA GLN A 12 17.20 -2.68 1.54
C GLN A 12 17.37 -3.15 0.10
N ALA A 13 17.31 -4.46 -0.16
CA ALA A 13 17.36 -5.01 -1.51
C ALA A 13 16.22 -4.51 -2.40
N PHE A 14 15.01 -4.35 -1.86
CA PHE A 14 13.88 -3.75 -2.59
C PHE A 14 14.12 -2.26 -2.88
N ARG A 15 14.69 -1.50 -1.94
CA ARG A 15 15.09 -0.09 -2.17
C ARG A 15 16.17 0.04 -3.23
N ASP A 16 17.12 -0.89 -3.24
CA ASP A 16 18.20 -0.98 -4.22
C ASP A 16 17.72 -1.51 -5.58
N ARG A 17 16.41 -1.75 -5.75
CA ARG A 17 15.78 -2.34 -6.94
C ARG A 17 16.35 -3.70 -7.33
N LYS A 18 16.87 -4.46 -6.37
CA LYS A 18 17.21 -5.89 -6.55
C LYS A 18 15.96 -6.77 -6.56
N TYR A 19 14.84 -6.24 -6.07
CA TYR A 19 13.52 -6.84 -6.13
C TYR A 19 12.52 -5.87 -6.72
N ASP A 20 11.70 -6.34 -7.67
CA ASP A 20 10.65 -5.56 -8.29
C ASP A 20 9.30 -5.66 -7.55
N LEU A 21 9.11 -6.73 -6.76
CA LEU A 21 7.87 -7.02 -6.06
C LEU A 21 8.12 -7.36 -4.58
N LEU A 22 7.34 -6.75 -3.70
CA LEU A 22 7.29 -7.06 -2.28
C LEU A 22 5.88 -7.53 -1.90
N LEU A 23 5.74 -8.80 -1.53
CA LEU A 23 4.51 -9.34 -0.98
C LEU A 23 4.54 -9.23 0.55
N THR A 24 3.59 -8.50 1.12
CA THR A 24 3.48 -8.27 2.56
C THR A 24 2.02 -8.29 3.01
N THR A 25 1.79 -8.37 4.32
CA THR A 25 0.45 -8.20 4.91
C THR A 25 0.07 -6.72 5.05
N THR A 26 -1.16 -6.49 5.55
CA THR A 26 -1.94 -5.23 5.69
C THR A 26 -1.16 -4.00 6.13
N ILE A 27 -0.08 -4.19 6.89
CA ILE A 27 0.77 -3.10 7.37
C ILE A 27 2.15 -3.40 6.82
N LEU A 28 2.49 -2.77 5.68
CA LEU A 28 3.89 -2.51 5.34
C LEU A 28 4.55 -2.05 6.62
N GLU A 29 5.46 -2.88 7.13
CA GLU A 29 5.82 -2.87 8.54
C GLU A 29 6.16 -1.44 8.97
N ARG A 30 5.55 -0.98 10.07
CA ARG A 30 5.73 0.40 10.56
C ARG A 30 7.22 0.77 10.50
N GLY A 31 7.50 1.94 9.94
CA GLY A 31 8.86 2.47 9.79
C GLY A 31 9.49 2.31 8.40
N VAL A 32 8.82 1.67 7.43
CA VAL A 32 9.36 1.60 6.05
C VAL A 32 8.57 2.51 5.10
N THR A 33 9.28 3.48 4.51
CA THR A 33 8.78 4.30 3.40
C THR A 33 9.48 3.84 2.13
N PHE A 34 8.68 3.55 1.11
CA PHE A 34 9.16 3.28 -0.24
C PHE A 34 8.78 4.45 -1.11
N LYS A 35 9.74 5.00 -1.85
CA LYS A 35 9.47 6.01 -2.88
C LYS A 35 9.14 5.26 -4.17
N ASN A 36 8.21 5.82 -4.96
CA ASN A 36 7.91 5.38 -6.32
C ASN A 36 7.48 3.91 -6.44
N VAL A 37 6.54 3.48 -5.59
CA VAL A 37 5.96 2.14 -5.66
C VAL A 37 4.50 2.21 -6.08
N TRP A 38 4.06 1.17 -6.79
CA TRP A 38 2.65 0.87 -6.97
C TRP A 38 2.19 -0.08 -5.87
N VAL A 39 0.90 -0.03 -5.55
CA VAL A 39 0.31 -0.86 -4.50
C VAL A 39 -0.88 -1.63 -5.06
N ILE A 40 -0.91 -2.93 -4.80
CA ILE A 40 -2.04 -3.81 -5.10
C ILE A 40 -2.58 -4.34 -3.77
N ILE A 41 -3.86 -4.10 -3.50
CA ILE A 41 -4.54 -4.58 -2.30
C ILE A 41 -5.40 -5.79 -2.69
N ILE A 42 -4.96 -6.98 -2.28
CA ILE A 42 -5.68 -8.23 -2.52
C ILE A 42 -6.78 -8.40 -1.45
N ALA A 43 -7.96 -8.86 -1.89
CA ALA A 43 -9.14 -9.05 -1.05
C ALA A 43 -9.52 -7.79 -0.27
N ALA A 44 -9.54 -6.64 -0.94
CA ALA A 44 -9.82 -5.33 -0.33
C ALA A 44 -11.25 -5.23 0.25
N ASP A 45 -12.12 -6.20 -0.04
CA ASP A 45 -13.46 -6.34 0.51
C ASP A 45 -13.55 -7.19 1.79
N ASP A 46 -12.44 -7.77 2.23
CA ASP A 46 -12.38 -8.50 3.50
C ASP A 46 -12.71 -7.58 4.69
N ALA A 47 -13.43 -8.12 5.67
CA ALA A 47 -13.87 -7.40 6.87
C ALA A 47 -12.68 -6.91 7.73
N ILE A 48 -11.49 -7.49 7.60
CA ILE A 48 -10.28 -6.99 8.28
C ILE A 48 -9.89 -5.57 7.81
N TYR A 49 -10.29 -5.18 6.59
CA TYR A 49 -9.96 -3.87 6.04
C TYR A 49 -11.02 -2.83 6.39
N THR A 50 -10.58 -1.81 7.14
CA THR A 50 -11.34 -0.58 7.32
C THR A 50 -10.97 0.45 6.25
N ALA A 51 -11.86 1.43 6.00
CA ALA A 51 -11.55 2.53 5.09
C ALA A 51 -10.22 3.22 5.46
N ALA A 52 -9.97 3.45 6.75
CA ALA A 52 -8.74 4.07 7.24
C ALA A 52 -7.50 3.22 6.92
N SER A 53 -7.58 1.90 7.12
CA SER A 53 -6.46 0.99 6.79
C SER A 53 -6.15 0.99 5.28
N LEU A 54 -7.19 1.00 4.43
CA LEU A 54 -7.03 1.08 2.97
C LEU A 54 -6.39 2.41 2.55
N VAL A 55 -6.78 3.52 3.17
CA VAL A 55 -6.14 4.83 2.93
C VAL A 55 -4.67 4.84 3.36
N GLN A 56 -4.34 4.25 4.50
CA GLN A 56 -2.95 4.15 4.97
C GLN A 56 -2.07 3.32 4.03
N ILE A 57 -2.61 2.23 3.48
CA ILE A 57 -1.93 1.40 2.49
C ILE A 57 -1.74 2.17 1.18
N ALA A 58 -2.81 2.79 0.66
CA ALA A 58 -2.76 3.59 -0.56
C ALA A 58 -1.80 4.79 -0.45
N GLY A 59 -1.70 5.41 0.74
CA GLY A 59 -0.79 6.53 1.01
C GLY A 59 0.70 6.18 0.99
N ARG A 60 1.06 4.94 0.65
CA ARG A 60 2.44 4.51 0.35
C ARG A 60 2.83 4.74 -1.11
N VAL A 61 1.86 5.07 -1.96
CA VAL A 61 2.04 5.42 -3.38
C VAL A 61 2.21 6.93 -3.53
N GLY A 62 3.01 7.37 -4.52
CA GLY A 62 2.99 8.75 -5.03
C GLY A 62 3.46 9.85 -4.05
N ARG A 63 4.38 9.53 -3.12
CA ARG A 63 4.93 10.54 -2.17
C ARG A 63 6.11 11.37 -2.69
N ALA A 64 6.60 11.07 -3.89
CA ALA A 64 7.67 11.83 -4.51
C ALA A 64 7.04 12.94 -5.37
N HIS A 65 7.54 14.17 -5.28
CA HIS A 65 7.07 15.31 -6.08
C HIS A 65 7.16 15.02 -7.59
N ASP A 66 8.12 14.16 -7.92
CA ASP A 66 8.56 13.64 -9.20
C ASP A 66 7.84 12.35 -9.63
N ASP A 67 6.92 11.80 -8.82
CA ASP A 67 6.11 10.62 -9.18
C ASP A 67 4.61 10.85 -8.89
N GLN A 68 3.96 11.53 -9.83
CA GLN A 68 2.51 11.75 -9.83
C GLN A 68 1.74 10.61 -10.51
N THR A 69 2.42 9.54 -10.93
CA THR A 69 1.86 8.45 -11.74
C THR A 69 1.57 7.16 -10.95
N GLY A 70 1.75 7.22 -9.64
CA GLY A 70 1.59 6.06 -8.78
C GLY A 70 0.20 5.39 -8.88
N LEU A 71 0.19 4.07 -9.00
CA LEU A 71 -1.01 3.26 -9.12
C LEU A 71 -1.39 2.60 -7.79
N VAL A 72 -2.68 2.69 -7.43
CA VAL A 72 -3.29 1.86 -6.36
C VAL A 72 -4.38 1.00 -6.98
N LEU A 73 -4.21 -0.32 -6.95
CA LEU A 73 -5.18 -1.29 -7.45
C LEU A 73 -5.88 -2.00 -6.29
N TYR A 74 -7.22 -1.97 -6.30
CA TYR A 74 -8.05 -2.70 -5.33
C TYR A 74 -8.61 -3.95 -6.01
N CYS A 75 -8.23 -5.14 -5.53
CA CYS A 75 -8.81 -6.40 -5.97
C CYS A 75 -9.88 -6.83 -4.94
N TYR A 76 -11.12 -7.01 -5.38
CA TYR A 76 -12.25 -7.34 -4.51
C TYR A 76 -13.27 -8.22 -5.23
N HIS A 77 -14.05 -9.00 -4.46
CA HIS A 77 -15.21 -9.72 -5.00
C HIS A 77 -16.48 -8.86 -4.90
N ARG A 78 -16.62 -8.09 -3.82
CA ARG A 78 -17.76 -7.18 -3.58
C ARG A 78 -17.29 -5.76 -3.38
N TYR A 79 -17.98 -4.80 -3.98
CA TYR A 79 -17.68 -3.39 -3.78
C TYR A 79 -18.27 -2.89 -2.45
N THR A 80 -17.43 -2.76 -1.41
CA THR A 80 -17.88 -2.45 -0.05
C THR A 80 -17.89 -0.95 0.28
N LYS A 81 -18.59 -0.58 1.36
CA LYS A 81 -18.57 0.80 1.90
C LYS A 81 -17.15 1.25 2.26
N ASN A 82 -16.31 0.34 2.77
CA ASN A 82 -14.93 0.64 3.17
C ASN A 82 -14.08 1.01 1.95
N ILE A 83 -14.18 0.25 0.85
CA ILE A 83 -13.49 0.56 -0.41
C ILE A 83 -13.96 1.93 -0.92
N ARG A 84 -15.27 2.14 -1.06
CA ARG A 84 -15.84 3.42 -1.54
C ARG A 84 -15.38 4.62 -0.71
N GLN A 85 -15.41 4.49 0.61
CA GLN A 85 -15.01 5.57 1.52
C GLN A 85 -13.50 5.86 1.41
N SER A 86 -12.66 4.82 1.28
CA SER A 86 -11.22 4.99 1.10
C SER A 86 -10.89 5.76 -0.19
N ILE A 87 -11.52 5.39 -1.31
CA ILE A 87 -11.34 6.09 -2.60
C ILE A 87 -11.77 7.55 -2.50
N LYS A 88 -12.91 7.82 -1.85
CA LYS A 88 -13.40 9.20 -1.64
C LYS A 88 -12.40 10.03 -0.83
N GLN A 89 -11.83 9.46 0.24
CA GLN A 89 -10.84 10.15 1.07
C GLN A 89 -9.55 10.42 0.30
N ILE A 90 -9.01 9.43 -0.43
CA ILE A 90 -7.81 9.58 -1.26
C ILE A 90 -8.01 10.69 -2.30
N LYS A 91 -9.12 10.66 -3.04
CA LYS A 91 -9.44 11.71 -4.03
C LYS A 91 -9.61 13.09 -3.39
N GLY A 92 -10.08 13.16 -2.15
CA GLY A 92 -10.18 14.41 -1.39
C GLY A 92 -8.84 14.97 -0.95
N MET A 93 -7.88 14.10 -0.60
CA MET A 93 -6.52 14.50 -0.21
C MET A 93 -5.63 14.88 -1.39
N ASN A 94 -5.93 14.36 -2.59
CA ASN A 94 -5.18 14.67 -3.82
C ASN A 94 -5.68 15.93 -4.55
N ARG A 95 -6.68 16.63 -4.01
CA ARG A 95 -7.08 17.96 -4.46
C ARG A 95 -6.24 19.01 -3.74
#